data_AF-A0A2M7MC91-F1
#
_entry.id   AF-A0A2M7MC91-F1
#
_cell.length_a   1.000
_cell.length_b   1.000
_cell.length_c   1.000
_cell.angle_alpha   90.00
_cell.angle_beta   90.00
_cell.angle_gamma   90.00
#
_symmetry.space_group_name_H-M   'P 1'
#
loop_
_entity.id
_entity.type
_entity.pdbx_description
1 polymer ?
#
loop_
_entity_poly.entity_id
_entity_poly.type
_entity_poly.pdbx_seq_one_letter_code
_entity_poly.pdbx_strand_id
1 'polypeptide(L)'
;MFKRNNLNNLVLNSLIGIIIFLLPTNFFLKLFESGAYVNGLRIDYLIPKLYLSDIFILILLLFWLINWFKRNSLKNKTWKLFKSYLTKEPLLISLLVIFFLRQFLTLYPLSSVIYLFRVIELGLFAGFLIKNKAKINPELIEKSVLATLFFQSSVAIYQYVNQKTLIGYYLLGEPNLNNYIGVSKSELFGIEKIIPYGTTAHPNVLGGFLALYLLYLFSKTGWKSKLEFNNTIFIMTQSLILCLAIVALFLTQSVTAIFTFILGLCFIFYQKYSNKTKKYLQKNLN
;
A
#
# COMPACT_ATOMS: atom_id res chain seq x y z
N MET A 1 -35.12 2.05 13.30
CA MET A 1 -34.32 3.20 12.84
C MET A 1 -32.79 2.90 12.88
N PHE A 2 -32.35 1.72 12.44
CA PHE A 2 -30.99 1.18 12.70
C PHE A 2 -30.07 0.98 11.48
N LYS A 3 -30.43 1.42 10.26
CA LYS A 3 -29.77 0.89 9.04
C LYS A 3 -28.87 1.82 8.22
N ARG A 4 -28.93 3.16 8.37
CA ARG A 4 -28.22 4.06 7.44
C ARG A 4 -26.75 4.35 7.80
N ASN A 5 -26.39 4.38 9.08
CA ASN A 5 -24.99 4.61 9.50
C ASN A 5 -24.11 3.36 9.34
N ASN A 6 -24.67 2.16 9.52
CA ASN A 6 -23.89 0.92 9.40
C ASN A 6 -23.54 0.58 7.95
N LEU A 7 -24.46 0.81 7.00
CA LEU A 7 -24.20 0.51 5.59
C LEU A 7 -23.04 1.35 5.03
N ASN A 8 -22.99 2.64 5.38
CA ASN A 8 -21.91 3.53 4.96
C ASN A 8 -20.55 3.13 5.56
N ASN A 9 -20.54 2.62 6.80
CA ASN A 9 -19.30 2.15 7.43
C ASN A 9 -18.82 0.83 6.81
N LEU A 10 -19.73 -0.10 6.49
CA LEU A 10 -19.36 -1.35 5.83
C LEU A 10 -18.74 -1.07 4.45
N VAL A 11 -19.41 -0.28 3.61
CA VAL A 11 -18.92 0.09 2.28
C VAL A 11 -17.55 0.77 2.36
N LEU A 12 -17.39 1.73 3.30
CA LEU A 12 -16.11 2.42 3.52
C LEU A 12 -14.99 1.46 3.89
N ASN A 13 -15.24 0.54 4.83
CA ASN A 13 -14.24 -0.42 5.26
C ASN A 13 -13.92 -1.41 4.14
N SER A 14 -14.91 -1.92 3.41
CA SER A 14 -14.70 -2.78 2.25
C SER A 14 -13.85 -2.10 1.18
N LEU A 15 -14.09 -0.82 0.87
CA LEU A 15 -13.27 -0.05 -0.06
C LEU A 15 -11.82 0.06 0.41
N ILE A 16 -11.59 0.39 1.69
CA ILE A 16 -10.24 0.44 2.27
C ILE A 16 -9.57 -0.94 2.16
N GLY A 17 -10.30 -2.01 2.46
CA GLY A 17 -9.78 -3.37 2.35
C GLY A 17 -9.38 -3.76 0.93
N ILE A 18 -10.21 -3.40 -0.06
CA ILE A 18 -9.91 -3.60 -1.48
C ILE A 18 -8.68 -2.79 -1.89
N ILE A 19 -8.56 -1.53 -1.44
CA ILE A 19 -7.38 -0.71 -1.71
C ILE A 19 -6.12 -1.39 -1.15
N ILE A 20 -6.13 -1.83 0.12
CA ILE A 20 -5.00 -2.57 0.73
C ILE A 20 -4.65 -3.82 -0.07
N PHE A 21 -5.66 -4.54 -0.57
CA PHE A 21 -5.45 -5.71 -1.42
C PHE A 21 -4.78 -5.37 -2.75
N LEU A 22 -5.21 -4.28 -3.40
CA LEU A 22 -4.75 -3.87 -4.72
C LEU A 22 -3.45 -3.04 -4.70
N LEU A 23 -3.06 -2.45 -3.57
CA LEU A 23 -1.86 -1.61 -3.46
C LEU A 23 -0.57 -2.24 -4.01
N PRO A 24 -0.23 -3.51 -3.73
CA PRO A 24 0.97 -4.13 -4.31
C PRO A 24 0.77 -4.55 -5.77
N THR A 25 -0.46 -4.56 -6.30
CA THR A 25 -0.71 -5.08 -7.64
C THR A 25 -0.25 -4.08 -8.70
N ASN A 26 0.43 -4.60 -9.71
CA ASN A 26 0.90 -3.85 -10.88
C ASN A 26 -0.19 -3.77 -11.95
N PHE A 27 -1.46 -3.81 -11.56
CA PHE A 27 -2.58 -3.81 -12.48
C PHE A 27 -2.96 -2.36 -12.83
N PHE A 28 -2.45 -1.90 -13.98
CA PHE A 28 -2.66 -0.54 -14.46
C PHE A 28 -3.01 -0.46 -15.94
N LEU A 29 -3.62 0.65 -16.35
CA LEU A 29 -3.78 1.02 -17.74
C LEU A 29 -2.68 2.01 -18.14
N LYS A 30 -2.07 1.80 -19.31
CA LYS A 30 -1.12 2.75 -19.91
C LYS A 30 -1.89 3.75 -20.74
N LEU A 31 -1.71 5.04 -20.45
CA LEU A 31 -2.51 6.09 -21.11
C LEU A 31 -1.84 6.66 -22.36
N PHE A 32 -0.52 6.89 -22.33
CA PHE A 32 0.22 7.53 -23.43
C PHE A 32 1.65 7.00 -23.52
N GLU A 33 1.91 6.04 -24.41
CA GLU A 33 3.24 5.43 -24.54
C GLU A 33 4.19 6.24 -25.45
N SER A 34 3.67 6.96 -26.46
CA SER A 34 4.51 7.66 -27.44
C SER A 34 5.34 8.79 -26.82
N GLY A 35 4.82 9.47 -25.79
CA GLY A 35 5.55 10.51 -25.05
C GLY A 35 6.64 10.00 -24.11
N ALA A 36 6.82 8.69 -24.00
CA ALA A 36 7.79 8.08 -23.09
C ALA A 36 9.11 7.68 -23.77
N TYR A 37 9.28 7.97 -25.07
CA TYR A 37 10.52 7.70 -25.78
C TYR A 37 11.47 8.90 -25.67
N VAL A 38 12.71 8.63 -25.28
CA VAL A 38 13.80 9.62 -25.21
C VAL A 38 14.96 9.07 -26.02
N ASN A 39 15.34 9.78 -27.09
CA ASN A 39 16.35 9.34 -28.05
C ASN A 39 16.08 7.92 -28.62
N GLY A 40 14.80 7.61 -28.88
CA GLY A 40 14.37 6.31 -29.39
C GLY A 40 14.31 5.18 -28.34
N LEU A 41 14.74 5.43 -27.10
CA LEU A 41 14.63 4.48 -26.00
C LEU A 41 13.36 4.72 -25.19
N ARG A 42 12.60 3.66 -24.97
CA ARG A 42 11.40 3.68 -24.12
C ARG A 42 11.81 3.84 -22.65
N ILE A 43 11.27 4.85 -21.98
CA ILE A 43 11.49 5.11 -20.55
C ILE A 43 10.20 4.84 -19.76
N ASP A 44 10.17 3.74 -19.00
CA ASP A 44 8.93 3.26 -18.38
C ASP A 44 8.33 4.17 -17.29
N TYR A 45 9.15 4.98 -16.62
CA TYR A 45 8.64 5.94 -15.62
C TYR A 45 8.03 7.20 -16.24
N LEU A 46 8.30 7.48 -17.52
CA LEU A 46 7.63 8.56 -18.25
C LEU A 46 6.24 8.15 -18.73
N ILE A 47 5.95 6.85 -18.83
CA ILE A 47 4.64 6.35 -19.23
C ILE A 47 3.63 6.67 -18.14
N PRO A 48 2.58 7.47 -18.41
CA PRO A 48 1.52 7.70 -17.45
C PRO A 48 0.69 6.43 -17.27
N LYS A 49 0.53 6.01 -16.01
CA LYS A 49 -0.14 4.78 -15.60
C LYS A 49 -1.30 5.12 -14.67
N LEU A 50 -2.47 4.55 -14.94
CA LEU A 50 -3.64 4.60 -14.06
C LEU A 50 -3.83 3.23 -13.40
N TYR A 51 -3.55 3.11 -12.11
CA TYR A 51 -3.65 1.83 -11.42
C TYR A 51 -5.08 1.56 -10.98
N LEU A 52 -5.46 0.29 -10.91
CA LEU A 52 -6.78 -0.09 -10.41
C LEU A 52 -7.00 0.41 -8.96
N SER A 53 -5.95 0.42 -8.13
CA SER A 53 -5.99 0.99 -6.79
C SER A 53 -6.40 2.46 -6.79
N ASP A 54 -5.93 3.25 -7.75
CA ASP A 54 -6.20 4.68 -7.87
C ASP A 54 -7.71 4.90 -8.10
N ILE A 55 -8.34 4.05 -8.92
CA ILE A 55 -9.80 4.10 -9.16
C ILE A 55 -10.59 3.91 -7.86
N PHE A 56 -10.23 2.93 -7.03
CA PHE A 56 -10.91 2.69 -5.75
C PHE A 56 -10.68 3.82 -4.74
N ILE A 57 -9.48 4.40 -4.72
CA ILE A 57 -9.19 5.59 -3.91
C ILE A 57 -10.06 6.77 -4.36
N LEU A 58 -10.16 7.03 -5.66
CA LEU A 58 -11.00 8.09 -6.21
C LEU A 58 -12.48 7.87 -5.87
N ILE A 59 -13.02 6.66 -5.99
CA ILE A 59 -14.40 6.34 -5.59
C ILE A 59 -14.63 6.67 -4.11
N LEU A 60 -13.70 6.26 -3.24
CA LEU A 60 -13.77 6.54 -1.81
C LEU A 60 -13.70 8.05 -1.50
N LEU A 61 -12.82 8.78 -2.18
CA LEU A 61 -12.70 10.23 -2.04
C LEU A 61 -13.93 10.96 -2.58
N LEU A 62 -14.53 10.51 -3.67
CA LEU A 62 -15.79 11.04 -4.20
C LEU A 62 -16.93 10.86 -3.20
N PHE A 63 -17.08 9.68 -2.59
CA PHE A 63 -18.07 9.48 -1.52
C PHE A 63 -17.83 10.40 -0.33
N TRP A 64 -16.57 10.59 0.06
CA TRP A 64 -16.21 11.50 1.14
C TRP A 64 -16.55 12.95 0.80
N LEU A 65 -16.24 13.38 -0.42
CA LEU A 65 -16.50 14.73 -0.92
C LEU A 65 -18.00 15.02 -1.02
N ILE A 66 -18.80 14.10 -1.56
CA ILE A 66 -20.27 14.23 -1.63
C ILE A 66 -20.86 14.36 -0.22
N ASN A 67 -20.39 13.55 0.73
CA ASN A 67 -20.84 13.63 2.13
C ASN A 67 -20.40 14.94 2.80
N TRP A 68 -19.22 15.45 2.46
CA TRP A 68 -18.73 16.73 2.94
C TRP A 68 -19.60 17.88 2.43
N PHE A 69 -19.90 17.92 1.12
CA PHE A 69 -20.80 18.92 0.54
C PHE A 69 -22.19 18.87 1.15
N LYS A 70 -22.80 17.68 1.30
CA LYS A 70 -24.13 17.54 1.94
C LYS A 70 -24.18 18.09 3.37
N ARG A 71 -23.08 17.97 4.13
CA ARG A 71 -22.98 18.46 5.52
C ARG A 71 -22.64 19.95 5.61
N ASN A 72 -21.87 20.46 4.65
CA ASN A 72 -21.33 21.82 4.68
C ASN A 72 -22.03 22.81 3.74
N SER A 73 -22.96 22.36 2.90
CA SER A 73 -23.79 23.17 1.97
C SER A 73 -24.58 24.29 2.67
N LEU A 74 -24.54 24.39 4.00
CA LEU A 74 -25.32 25.35 4.80
C LEU A 74 -24.46 26.29 5.67
N LYS A 75 -23.12 26.27 5.60
CA LYS A 75 -22.29 27.14 6.47
C LYS A 75 -21.15 27.86 5.73
N ASN A 76 -21.30 29.17 5.53
CA ASN A 76 -20.31 30.16 5.06
C ASN A 76 -18.96 30.20 5.83
N LYS A 77 -18.79 29.37 6.87
CA LYS A 77 -17.66 29.43 7.81
C LYS A 77 -16.38 28.81 7.22
N THR A 78 -16.49 27.78 6.39
CA THR A 78 -15.32 27.11 5.77
C THR A 78 -14.65 28.00 4.73
N TRP A 79 -15.43 28.70 3.90
CA TRP A 79 -14.92 29.65 2.91
C TRP A 79 -14.22 30.84 3.58
N LYS A 80 -14.77 31.35 4.70
CA LYS A 80 -14.12 32.41 5.49
C LYS A 80 -12.76 31.99 6.05
N LEU A 81 -12.64 30.75 6.55
CA LEU A 81 -11.36 30.22 7.03
C LEU A 81 -10.36 30.07 5.88
N PHE A 82 -10.77 29.47 4.76
CA PHE A 82 -9.90 29.33 3.58
C PHE A 82 -9.40 30.68 3.07
N LYS A 83 -10.30 31.67 2.93
CA LYS A 83 -9.95 33.04 2.56
C LYS A 83 -8.97 33.68 3.55
N SER A 84 -9.15 33.46 4.86
CA SER A 84 -8.24 33.98 5.88
C SER A 84 -6.84 33.36 5.82
N TYR A 85 -6.72 32.07 5.50
CA TYR A 85 -5.41 31.45 5.29
C TYR A 85 -4.75 31.97 4.01
N LEU A 86 -5.54 32.16 2.95
CA LEU A 86 -5.05 32.74 1.69
C LEU A 86 -4.46 34.15 1.85
N THR A 87 -5.03 34.95 2.73
CA THR A 87 -4.55 36.32 2.96
C THR A 87 -3.35 36.40 3.91
N LYS A 88 -3.12 35.37 4.74
CA LYS A 88 -2.08 35.42 5.78
C LYS A 88 -0.71 34.97 5.29
N GLU A 89 -0.65 34.08 4.30
CA GLU A 89 0.60 33.45 3.85
C GLU A 89 0.78 33.57 2.32
N PRO A 90 0.90 34.79 1.76
CA PRO A 90 0.95 35.00 0.31
C PRO A 90 2.18 34.35 -0.34
N LEU A 91 3.30 34.25 0.39
CA LEU A 91 4.52 33.61 -0.09
C LEU A 91 4.36 32.10 -0.26
N LEU A 92 3.68 31.43 0.67
CA LEU A 92 3.42 29.99 0.54
C LEU A 92 2.53 29.72 -0.68
N ILE A 93 1.53 30.57 -0.91
CA ILE A 93 0.61 30.45 -2.05
C ILE A 93 1.34 30.71 -3.36
N SER A 94 2.19 31.74 -3.42
CA SER A 94 2.97 32.01 -4.63
C SER A 94 3.92 30.85 -4.94
N LEU A 95 4.57 30.26 -3.94
CA LEU A 95 5.39 29.06 -4.11
C LEU A 95 4.58 27.85 -4.59
N LEU A 96 3.38 27.63 -4.04
CA LEU A 96 2.49 26.57 -4.51
C LEU A 96 2.05 26.81 -5.97
N VAL A 97 1.66 28.03 -6.32
CA VAL A 97 1.28 28.39 -7.69
C VAL A 97 2.45 28.17 -8.65
N ILE A 98 3.66 28.63 -8.30
CA ILE A 98 4.87 28.39 -9.10
C ILE A 98 5.13 26.88 -9.24
N PHE A 99 4.98 26.12 -8.16
CA PHE A 99 5.14 24.67 -8.18
C PHE A 99 4.14 23.97 -9.12
N PHE A 100 2.87 24.39 -9.11
CA PHE A 100 1.84 23.89 -10.01
C PHE A 100 2.11 24.28 -11.47
N LEU A 101 2.44 25.55 -11.73
CA LEU A 101 2.75 26.05 -13.08
C LEU A 101 3.98 25.35 -13.66
N ARG A 102 5.01 25.10 -12.84
CA ARG A 102 6.23 24.39 -13.24
C ARG A 102 5.93 23.04 -13.86
N GLN A 103 4.90 22.32 -13.40
CA GLN A 103 4.59 20.99 -13.94
C GLN A 103 4.25 21.03 -15.44
N PHE A 104 3.60 22.10 -15.89
CA PHE A 104 3.25 22.31 -17.31
C PHE A 104 4.42 22.80 -18.16
N LEU A 105 5.48 23.33 -17.53
CA LEU A 105 6.67 23.87 -18.20
C LEU A 105 7.84 22.87 -18.24
N THR A 106 7.62 21.63 -17.80
CA THR A 106 8.65 20.57 -17.86
C THR A 106 8.80 20.00 -19.27
N LEU A 107 9.91 19.28 -19.52
CA LEU A 107 10.13 18.55 -20.79
C LEU A 107 9.03 17.51 -21.08
N TYR A 108 8.41 16.95 -20.04
CA TYR A 108 7.37 15.91 -20.13
C TYR A 108 6.14 16.32 -19.30
N PRO A 109 5.38 17.35 -19.75
CA PRO A 109 4.35 17.99 -18.95
C PRO A 109 3.21 17.05 -18.56
N LEU A 110 2.82 16.14 -19.46
CA LEU A 110 1.76 15.16 -19.20
C LEU A 110 2.11 14.23 -18.04
N SER A 111 3.32 13.65 -18.06
CA SER A 111 3.80 12.77 -17.00
C SER A 111 3.93 13.54 -15.68
N SER A 112 4.48 14.75 -15.71
CA SER A 112 4.65 15.63 -14.54
C SER A 112 3.30 15.94 -13.87
N VAL A 113 2.30 16.33 -14.66
CA VAL A 113 0.95 16.65 -14.17
C VAL A 113 0.26 15.41 -13.61
N ILE A 114 0.38 14.25 -14.27
CA ILE A 114 -0.22 13.00 -13.77
C ILE A 114 0.41 12.55 -12.46
N TYR A 115 1.75 12.64 -12.32
CA TYR A 115 2.42 12.35 -11.05
C TYR A 115 1.99 13.33 -9.94
N LEU A 116 1.83 14.62 -10.26
CA LEU A 116 1.31 15.61 -9.31
C LEU A 116 -0.10 15.23 -8.83
N PHE A 117 -1.01 14.89 -9.75
CA PHE A 117 -2.35 14.43 -9.38
C PHE A 117 -2.31 13.21 -8.48
N ARG A 118 -1.40 12.27 -8.74
CA ARG A 118 -1.21 11.09 -7.90
C ARG A 118 -0.73 11.42 -6.49
N VAL A 119 0.21 12.35 -6.36
CA VAL A 119 0.67 12.82 -5.03
C VAL A 119 -0.48 13.48 -4.28
N ILE A 120 -1.29 14.31 -4.95
CA ILE A 120 -2.48 14.95 -4.36
C ILE A 120 -3.50 13.89 -3.92
N GLU A 121 -3.78 12.91 -4.78
CA GLU A 121 -4.71 11.81 -4.49
C GLU A 121 -4.28 11.03 -3.24
N LEU A 122 -3.01 10.60 -3.18
CA LEU A 122 -2.45 9.89 -2.02
C LEU A 122 -2.47 10.76 -0.76
N GLY A 123 -2.20 12.06 -0.88
CA GLY A 123 -2.29 13.02 0.23
C GLY A 123 -3.73 13.17 0.76
N LEU A 124 -4.70 13.27 -0.13
CA LEU A 124 -6.13 13.32 0.22
C LEU A 124 -6.59 12.01 0.85
N PHE A 125 -6.14 10.87 0.34
CA PHE A 125 -6.42 9.57 0.91
C PHE A 125 -5.83 9.44 2.33
N ALA A 126 -4.59 9.84 2.55
CA ALA A 126 -3.98 9.87 3.88
C ALA A 126 -4.77 10.79 4.84
N GLY A 127 -5.14 11.99 4.39
CA GLY A 127 -5.98 12.92 5.15
C GLY A 127 -7.35 12.33 5.51
N PHE A 128 -7.96 11.60 4.57
CA PHE A 128 -9.20 10.86 4.81
C PHE A 128 -9.05 9.81 5.89
N LEU A 129 -7.98 8.99 5.84
CA LEU A 129 -7.72 7.93 6.81
C LEU A 129 -7.51 8.50 8.22
N ILE A 130 -6.73 9.59 8.34
CA ILE A 130 -6.49 10.27 9.62
C ILE A 130 -7.82 10.77 10.20
N LYS A 131 -8.62 11.46 9.40
CA LYS A 131 -9.90 12.05 9.84
C LYS A 131 -10.95 11.01 10.22
N ASN A 132 -10.95 9.85 9.56
CA ASN A 132 -11.93 8.79 9.78
C ASN A 132 -11.39 7.61 10.59
N LYS A 133 -10.22 7.72 11.21
CA LYS A 133 -9.55 6.64 11.98
C LYS A 133 -10.49 5.87 12.91
N ALA A 134 -11.39 6.57 13.62
CA ALA A 134 -12.34 5.95 14.55
C ALA A 134 -13.44 5.07 13.89
N LYS A 135 -13.71 5.26 12.59
CA LYS A 135 -14.70 4.48 11.82
C LYS A 135 -14.09 3.29 11.08
N ILE A 136 -12.76 3.26 11.02
CA ILE A 136 -12.03 2.23 10.30
C ILE A 136 -11.99 0.98 11.18
N ASN A 137 -12.50 -0.13 10.66
CA ASN A 137 -12.50 -1.41 11.35
C ASN A 137 -11.09 -2.03 11.28
N PRO A 138 -10.37 -2.17 12.41
CA PRO A 138 -9.03 -2.75 12.42
C PRO A 138 -9.01 -4.22 12.00
N GLU A 139 -10.08 -4.98 12.29
CA GLU A 139 -10.15 -6.40 11.91
C GLU A 139 -10.23 -6.58 10.40
N LEU A 140 -10.95 -5.69 9.71
CA LEU A 140 -11.05 -5.75 8.26
C LEU A 140 -9.71 -5.38 7.60
N ILE A 141 -8.98 -4.39 8.15
CA ILE A 141 -7.60 -4.12 7.71
C ILE A 141 -6.72 -5.36 7.88
N GLU A 142 -6.76 -6.00 9.05
CA GLU A 142 -5.96 -7.20 9.30
C GLU A 142 -6.29 -8.33 8.33
N LYS A 143 -7.58 -8.60 8.10
CA LYS A 143 -8.04 -9.59 7.12
C LYS A 143 -7.59 -9.23 5.70
N SER A 144 -7.64 -7.96 5.31
CA SER A 144 -7.15 -7.51 4.01
C SER A 144 -5.64 -7.70 3.87
N VAL A 145 -4.85 -7.35 4.89
CA VAL A 145 -3.40 -7.58 4.90
C VAL A 145 -3.07 -9.08 4.80
N LEU A 146 -3.77 -9.92 5.56
CA LEU A 146 -3.59 -11.38 5.50
C LEU A 146 -3.96 -11.95 4.13
N ALA A 147 -5.07 -11.49 3.54
CA ALA A 147 -5.47 -11.88 2.20
C ALA A 147 -4.42 -11.46 1.15
N THR A 148 -3.89 -10.24 1.26
CA THR A 148 -2.82 -9.76 0.37
C THR A 148 -1.54 -10.59 0.53
N LEU A 149 -1.10 -10.86 1.76
CA LEU A 149 0.09 -11.67 2.03
C LEU A 149 -0.08 -13.08 1.47
N PHE A 150 -1.21 -13.73 1.73
CA PHE A 150 -1.49 -15.06 1.20
C PHE A 150 -1.45 -15.06 -0.33
N PHE A 151 -2.16 -14.14 -0.97
CA PHE A 151 -2.22 -14.04 -2.42
C PHE A 151 -0.84 -13.77 -3.05
N GLN A 152 -0.15 -12.71 -2.62
CA GLN A 152 1.16 -12.32 -3.17
C GLN A 152 2.20 -13.41 -2.95
N SER A 153 2.23 -14.02 -1.76
CA SER A 153 3.21 -15.06 -1.44
C SER A 153 2.95 -16.33 -2.23
N SER A 154 1.68 -16.72 -2.43
CA SER A 154 1.32 -17.88 -3.23
C SER A 154 1.71 -17.70 -4.69
N VAL A 155 1.41 -16.53 -5.28
CA VAL A 155 1.82 -16.21 -6.66
C VAL A 155 3.34 -16.18 -6.77
N ALA A 156 4.04 -15.56 -5.82
CA ALA A 156 5.49 -15.47 -5.81
C ALA A 156 6.16 -16.85 -5.73
N ILE A 157 5.71 -17.71 -4.80
CA ILE A 157 6.24 -19.07 -4.66
C ILE A 157 5.97 -19.88 -5.94
N TYR A 158 4.77 -19.76 -6.51
CA TYR A 158 4.44 -20.42 -7.78
C TYR A 158 5.39 -19.96 -8.90
N GLN A 159 5.61 -18.65 -9.05
CA GLN A 159 6.51 -18.09 -10.06
C GLN A 159 7.94 -18.58 -9.87
N TYR A 160 8.42 -18.65 -8.64
CA TYR A 160 9.77 -19.14 -8.34
C TYR A 160 9.93 -20.64 -8.59
N VAL A 161 8.92 -21.46 -8.29
CA VAL A 161 9.00 -22.91 -8.51
C VAL A 161 8.87 -23.24 -9.99
N ASN A 162 7.92 -22.62 -10.69
CA ASN A 162 7.58 -22.96 -12.06
C ASN A 162 8.32 -22.12 -13.12
N GLN A 163 9.04 -21.07 -12.70
CA GLN A 163 9.80 -20.17 -13.58
C GLN A 163 8.93 -19.52 -14.68
N LYS A 164 7.63 -19.31 -14.41
CA LYS A 164 6.66 -18.74 -15.36
C LYS A 164 5.57 -17.95 -14.64
N THR A 165 4.84 -17.12 -15.38
CA THR A 165 3.64 -16.44 -14.88
C THR A 165 2.52 -17.43 -14.58
N LEU A 166 1.70 -17.15 -13.56
CA LEU A 166 0.55 -17.99 -13.23
C LEU A 166 -0.57 -17.82 -14.26
N ILE A 167 -1.06 -16.58 -14.42
CA ILE A 167 -2.16 -16.24 -15.34
C ILE A 167 -1.77 -15.08 -16.26
N GLY A 168 -0.91 -14.19 -15.79
CA GLY A 168 -0.37 -13.07 -16.58
C GLY A 168 -1.06 -11.73 -16.29
N TYR A 169 -0.69 -10.72 -17.10
CA TYR A 169 -1.00 -9.32 -16.80
C TYR A 169 -2.49 -8.98 -16.80
N TYR A 170 -3.26 -9.49 -17.78
CA TYR A 170 -4.65 -9.07 -17.98
C TYR A 170 -5.60 -9.45 -16.85
N LEU A 171 -5.27 -10.48 -16.07
CA LEU A 171 -6.11 -10.90 -14.94
C LEU A 171 -5.53 -10.48 -13.59
N LEU A 172 -4.23 -10.69 -13.37
CA LEU A 172 -3.60 -10.51 -12.05
C LEU A 172 -2.61 -9.33 -11.99
N GLY A 173 -2.29 -8.71 -13.13
CA GLY A 173 -1.23 -7.70 -13.22
C GLY A 173 0.18 -8.29 -13.15
N GLU A 174 0.36 -9.60 -13.34
CA GLU A 174 1.68 -10.24 -13.34
C GLU A 174 2.56 -9.75 -14.50
N PRO A 175 3.87 -9.52 -14.25
CA PRO A 175 4.83 -9.24 -15.32
C PRO A 175 5.04 -10.48 -16.19
N ASN A 176 5.33 -10.31 -17.48
CA ASN A 176 5.57 -11.42 -18.38
C ASN A 176 6.98 -12.03 -18.16
N LEU A 177 7.04 -13.18 -17.47
CA LEU A 177 8.28 -13.90 -17.19
C LEU A 177 8.78 -14.75 -18.37
N ASN A 178 7.98 -14.95 -19.41
CA ASN A 178 8.41 -15.72 -20.59
C ASN A 178 9.42 -14.94 -21.46
N ASN A 179 9.42 -13.61 -21.35
CA ASN A 179 10.41 -12.78 -22.00
C ASN A 179 11.55 -12.48 -21.02
N TYR A 180 12.72 -13.06 -21.23
CA TYR A 180 13.88 -12.92 -20.34
C TYR A 180 14.44 -11.49 -20.28
N ILE A 181 14.11 -10.62 -21.24
CA ILE A 181 14.64 -9.26 -21.30
C ILE A 181 14.01 -8.41 -20.18
N GLY A 182 14.85 -7.90 -19.29
CA GLY A 182 14.42 -7.04 -18.17
C GLY A 182 13.84 -7.80 -16.98
N VAL A 183 13.86 -9.15 -16.99
CA VAL A 183 13.49 -9.99 -15.86
C VAL A 183 14.70 -10.18 -14.94
N SER A 184 14.49 -9.94 -13.65
CA SER A 184 15.50 -10.10 -12.63
C SER A 184 15.73 -11.58 -12.36
N LYS A 185 17.00 -11.95 -12.32
CA LYS A 185 17.46 -13.31 -12.07
C LYS A 185 18.47 -13.32 -10.95
N SER A 186 18.63 -14.47 -10.35
CA SER A 186 19.67 -14.74 -9.37
C SER A 186 20.24 -16.11 -9.57
N GLU A 187 21.52 -16.24 -9.28
CA GLU A 187 22.23 -17.51 -9.28
C GLU A 187 22.18 -18.10 -7.87
N LEU A 188 21.53 -19.26 -7.74
CA LEU A 188 21.49 -20.03 -6.50
C LEU A 188 22.15 -21.39 -6.77
N PHE A 189 23.28 -21.65 -6.11
CA PHE A 189 24.06 -22.88 -6.28
C PHE A 189 24.49 -23.15 -7.73
N GLY A 190 24.92 -22.13 -8.47
CA GLY A 190 25.33 -22.29 -9.88
C GLY A 190 24.16 -22.37 -10.86
N ILE A 191 22.91 -22.31 -10.40
CA ILE A 191 21.72 -22.37 -11.24
C ILE A 191 21.07 -20.98 -11.28
N GLU A 192 21.04 -20.40 -12.48
CA GLU A 192 20.31 -19.15 -12.72
C GLU A 192 18.80 -19.41 -12.65
N LYS A 193 18.11 -18.64 -11.79
CA LYS A 193 16.65 -18.68 -11.63
C LYS A 193 16.07 -17.27 -11.64
N ILE A 194 14.86 -17.16 -12.19
CA ILE A 194 14.03 -15.97 -12.07
C ILE A 194 13.60 -15.82 -10.61
N ILE A 195 13.85 -14.63 -10.05
CA ILE A 195 13.34 -14.26 -8.73
C ILE A 195 11.88 -13.80 -8.84
N PRO A 196 11.02 -14.09 -7.85
CA PRO A 196 9.59 -13.91 -8.01
C PRO A 196 9.15 -12.46 -7.87
N TYR A 197 8.15 -12.07 -8.66
CA TYR A 197 7.59 -10.72 -8.70
C TYR A 197 6.25 -10.62 -7.97
N GLY A 198 5.58 -11.75 -7.73
CA GLY A 198 4.16 -11.75 -7.33
C GLY A 198 3.36 -11.06 -8.43
N THR A 199 2.53 -10.10 -8.06
CA THR A 199 1.90 -9.21 -9.04
C THR A 199 2.50 -7.82 -9.08
N THR A 200 3.69 -7.62 -8.51
CA THR A 200 4.38 -6.31 -8.51
C THR A 200 5.20 -6.10 -9.78
N ALA A 201 5.63 -4.85 -10.01
CA ALA A 201 6.51 -4.51 -11.14
C ALA A 201 7.94 -5.05 -10.99
N HIS A 202 8.39 -5.34 -9.76
CA HIS A 202 9.77 -5.70 -9.47
C HIS A 202 9.88 -6.50 -8.16
N PRO A 203 10.75 -7.53 -8.07
CA PRO A 203 10.92 -8.36 -6.87
C PRO A 203 11.22 -7.55 -5.59
N ASN A 204 12.06 -6.51 -5.68
CA ASN A 204 12.28 -5.58 -4.55
C ASN A 204 11.01 -4.88 -4.06
N VAL A 205 10.08 -4.54 -4.95
CA VAL A 205 8.80 -3.91 -4.56
C VAL A 205 7.94 -4.92 -3.81
N LEU A 206 7.86 -6.16 -4.30
CA LEU A 206 7.22 -7.26 -3.58
C LEU A 206 7.84 -7.46 -2.20
N GLY A 207 9.18 -7.56 -2.12
CA GLY A 207 9.89 -7.70 -0.85
C GLY A 207 9.54 -6.58 0.13
N GLY A 208 9.52 -5.32 -0.33
CA GLY A 208 9.13 -4.17 0.47
C GLY A 208 7.70 -4.28 1.03
N PHE A 209 6.72 -4.64 0.18
CA PHE A 209 5.34 -4.85 0.63
C PHE A 209 5.22 -6.01 1.63
N LEU A 210 5.84 -7.16 1.35
CA LEU A 210 5.85 -8.30 2.27
C LEU A 210 6.46 -7.92 3.62
N ALA A 211 7.61 -7.25 3.63
CA ALA A 211 8.27 -6.80 4.86
C ALA A 211 7.38 -5.86 5.68
N LEU A 212 6.78 -4.84 5.06
CA LEU A 212 5.91 -3.89 5.75
C LEU A 212 4.65 -4.56 6.32
N TYR A 213 4.02 -5.46 5.55
CA TYR A 213 2.80 -6.13 5.96
C TYR A 213 3.06 -7.16 7.07
N LEU A 214 4.18 -7.88 7.00
CA LEU A 214 4.64 -8.74 8.08
C LEU A 214 4.89 -7.92 9.36
N LEU A 215 5.66 -6.82 9.28
CA LEU A 215 5.92 -5.95 10.44
C LEU A 215 4.62 -5.40 11.05
N TYR A 216 3.67 -4.99 10.21
CA TYR A 216 2.35 -4.58 10.68
C TYR A 216 1.67 -5.67 11.52
N LEU A 217 1.61 -6.91 11.01
CA LEU A 217 1.00 -8.03 11.73
C LEU A 217 1.76 -8.35 13.03
N PHE A 218 3.10 -8.42 13.00
CA PHE A 218 3.92 -8.67 14.21
C PHE A 218 3.76 -7.59 15.29
N SER A 219 3.55 -6.34 14.88
CA SER A 219 3.29 -5.21 15.79
C SER A 219 1.92 -5.34 16.47
N LYS A 220 0.92 -5.85 15.74
CA LYS A 220 -0.46 -6.03 16.22
C LYS A 220 -0.64 -7.26 17.07
N THR A 221 0.02 -8.36 16.70
CA THR A 221 -0.02 -9.61 17.45
C THR A 221 0.74 -9.41 18.77
N GLY A 222 0.05 -8.89 19.79
CA GLY A 222 0.21 -9.46 21.11
C GLY A 222 -0.41 -10.84 21.01
N TRP A 223 0.40 -11.90 21.02
CA TRP A 223 -0.07 -13.29 21.10
C TRP A 223 -0.87 -13.43 22.40
N LYS A 224 -2.15 -13.01 22.39
CA LYS A 224 -3.04 -13.13 23.53
C LYS A 224 -3.49 -14.57 23.57
N SER A 225 -2.82 -15.34 24.42
CA SER A 225 -2.95 -16.78 24.63
C SER A 225 -4.28 -17.20 25.30
N LYS A 226 -5.42 -16.65 24.87
CA LYS A 226 -6.71 -17.27 25.19
C LYS A 226 -7.17 -18.04 23.96
N LEU A 227 -6.62 -19.24 23.86
CA LEU A 227 -6.97 -20.27 22.90
C LEU A 227 -8.40 -20.77 23.20
N GLU A 228 -9.39 -20.12 22.63
CA GLU A 228 -10.67 -20.78 22.38
C GLU A 228 -10.52 -21.63 21.10
N PHE A 229 -11.24 -22.75 20.99
CA PHE A 229 -11.05 -23.72 19.89
C PHE A 229 -11.22 -23.08 18.50
N ASN A 230 -12.20 -22.19 18.32
CA ASN A 230 -12.35 -21.40 17.09
C ASN A 230 -11.18 -20.45 16.81
N ASN A 231 -10.49 -19.98 17.86
CA ASN A 231 -9.28 -19.18 17.70
C ASN A 231 -8.09 -20.04 17.29
N THR A 232 -8.08 -21.35 17.56
CA THR A 232 -6.95 -22.23 17.23
C THR A 232 -6.79 -22.39 15.73
N ILE A 233 -7.88 -22.68 15.00
CA ILE A 233 -7.86 -22.78 13.53
C ILE A 233 -7.44 -21.44 12.91
N PHE A 234 -7.96 -20.33 13.43
CA PHE A 234 -7.61 -18.99 12.95
C PHE A 234 -6.12 -18.65 13.19
N ILE A 235 -5.58 -19.00 14.36
CA ILE A 235 -4.15 -18.82 14.66
C ILE A 235 -3.28 -19.69 13.74
N MET A 236 -3.69 -20.94 13.50
CA MET A 236 -2.97 -21.84 12.60
C MET A 236 -2.96 -21.29 11.17
N THR A 237 -4.10 -20.84 10.64
CA THR A 237 -4.15 -20.26 9.29
C THR A 237 -3.32 -18.98 9.19
N GLN A 238 -3.39 -18.10 10.19
CA GLN A 238 -2.55 -16.90 10.25
C GLN A 238 -1.06 -17.26 10.29
N SER A 239 -0.65 -18.25 11.10
CA SER A 239 0.74 -18.69 11.19
C SER A 239 1.26 -19.28 9.88
N LEU A 240 0.42 -20.03 9.16
CA LEU A 240 0.75 -20.58 7.84
C LEU A 240 0.96 -19.46 6.82
N ILE A 241 0.06 -18.46 6.78
CA ILE A 241 0.19 -17.29 5.89
C ILE A 241 1.48 -16.52 6.19
N LEU A 242 1.80 -16.29 7.47
CA LEU A 242 3.04 -15.64 7.88
C LEU A 242 4.28 -16.43 7.44
N CYS A 243 4.26 -17.76 7.59
CA CYS A 243 5.34 -18.62 7.13
C CYS A 243 5.54 -18.52 5.61
N LEU A 244 4.46 -18.64 4.83
CA LEU A 244 4.50 -18.47 3.37
C LEU A 244 5.04 -17.10 2.96
N ALA A 245 4.62 -16.03 3.64
CA ALA A 245 5.09 -14.68 3.37
C ALA A 245 6.56 -14.45 3.72
N ILE A 246 7.06 -15.05 4.79
CA ILE A 246 8.48 -15.02 5.14
C ILE A 246 9.30 -15.77 4.07
N VAL A 247 8.86 -16.96 3.65
CA VAL A 247 9.53 -17.70 2.56
C VAL A 247 9.54 -16.85 1.28
N ALA A 248 8.40 -16.31 0.87
CA ALA A 248 8.32 -15.46 -0.32
C ALA A 248 9.23 -14.22 -0.21
N LEU A 249 9.32 -13.58 0.96
CA LEU A 249 10.22 -12.44 1.21
C LEU A 249 11.68 -12.83 0.95
N PHE A 250 12.15 -13.96 1.48
CA PHE A 250 13.53 -14.42 1.23
C PHE A 250 13.75 -14.81 -0.23
N LEU A 251 12.75 -15.38 -0.91
CA LEU A 251 12.84 -15.70 -2.34
C LEU A 251 12.97 -14.45 -3.21
N THR A 252 12.44 -13.29 -2.78
CA THR A 252 12.66 -12.02 -3.53
C THR A 252 14.12 -11.58 -3.54
N GLN A 253 14.94 -12.10 -2.62
CA GLN A 253 16.36 -11.73 -2.41
C GLN A 253 16.61 -10.23 -2.30
N SER A 254 15.59 -9.47 -1.91
CA SER A 254 15.70 -8.03 -1.73
C SER A 254 16.40 -7.72 -0.40
N VAL A 255 17.71 -7.47 -0.46
CA VAL A 255 18.54 -7.20 0.74
C VAL A 255 17.95 -6.06 1.58
N THR A 256 17.48 -4.98 0.93
CA THR A 256 16.87 -3.83 1.62
C THR A 256 15.57 -4.21 2.32
N ALA A 257 14.71 -5.02 1.70
CA ALA A 257 13.47 -5.48 2.32
C ALA A 257 13.72 -6.44 3.49
N ILE A 258 14.63 -7.40 3.33
CA ILE A 258 15.02 -8.35 4.38
C ILE A 258 15.62 -7.59 5.57
N PHE A 259 16.55 -6.66 5.30
CA PHE A 259 17.17 -5.84 6.34
C PHE A 259 16.13 -4.99 7.08
N THR A 260 15.21 -4.35 6.35
CA THR A 260 14.09 -3.58 6.93
C THR A 260 13.22 -4.47 7.83
N PHE A 261 12.91 -5.68 7.38
CA PHE A 261 12.13 -6.65 8.16
C PHE A 261 12.86 -7.05 9.46
N ILE A 262 14.13 -7.40 9.38
CA ILE A 262 14.94 -7.78 10.56
C ILE A 262 15.04 -6.62 11.55
N LEU A 263 15.41 -5.42 11.09
CA LEU A 263 15.50 -4.24 11.97
C LEU A 263 14.15 -3.89 12.59
N GLY A 264 13.06 -3.94 11.80
CA GLY A 264 11.72 -3.68 12.29
C GLY A 264 11.28 -4.69 13.35
N LEU A 265 11.61 -5.97 13.19
CA LEU A 265 11.36 -6.99 14.21
C LEU A 265 12.14 -6.70 15.49
N CYS A 266 13.44 -6.43 15.39
CA CYS A 266 14.27 -6.06 16.55
C CYS A 266 13.68 -4.86 17.30
N PHE A 267 13.21 -3.83 16.58
CA PHE A 267 12.56 -2.67 17.17
C PHE A 267 11.24 -3.02 17.89
N ILE A 268 10.37 -3.83 17.27
CA ILE A 268 9.11 -4.28 17.89
C ILE A 268 9.38 -5.07 19.17
N PHE A 269 10.34 -6.00 19.14
CA PHE A 269 10.72 -6.79 20.32
C PHE A 269 11.32 -5.93 21.43
N TYR A 270 12.21 -5.00 21.08
CA TYR A 270 12.78 -4.04 22.02
C TYR A 270 11.69 -3.20 22.71
N GLN A 271 10.72 -2.69 21.94
CA GLN A 271 9.61 -1.90 22.48
C GLN A 271 8.72 -2.73 23.42
N LYS A 272 8.40 -3.99 23.04
CA LYS A 272 7.62 -4.91 23.90
C LYS A 272 8.36 -5.23 25.19
N TYR A 273 9.66 -5.49 25.12
CA TYR A 273 10.51 -5.75 26.29
C TYR A 273 10.56 -4.54 27.22
N SER A 274 10.94 -3.36 26.71
CA SER A 274 11.03 -2.11 27.48
C SER A 274 9.72 -1.77 28.21
N ASN A 275 8.58 -1.92 27.54
CA ASN A 275 7.26 -1.69 28.14
C ASN A 275 6.94 -2.69 29.27
N LYS A 276 7.39 -3.94 29.16
CA LYS A 276 7.22 -4.95 30.23
C LYS A 276 8.07 -4.60 31.45
N THR A 277 9.32 -4.18 31.25
CA THR A 277 10.22 -3.77 32.35
C THR A 277 9.68 -2.55 33.09
N LYS A 278 9.17 -1.53 32.38
CA LYS A 278 8.55 -0.35 32.99
C LYS A 278 7.36 -0.71 33.88
N LYS A 279 6.48 -1.62 33.42
CA LYS A 279 5.34 -2.09 34.20
C LYS A 279 5.75 -2.87 35.45
N TYR A 280 6.80 -3.70 35.36
CA TYR A 280 7.34 -4.44 36.50
C TYR A 280 7.90 -3.51 37.57
N LEU A 281 8.68 -2.49 37.16
CA LEU A 281 9.23 -1.50 38.09
C LEU A 281 8.14 -0.66 38.77
N GLN A 282 7.11 -0.23 38.02
CA GLN A 282 5.96 0.48 38.60
C GLN A 282 5.17 -0.36 39.61
N LYS A 283 5.07 -1.68 39.39
CA LYS A 283 4.38 -2.58 40.32
C LYS A 283 5.15 -2.80 41.62
N ASN A 284 6.49 -2.73 41.59
CA ASN A 284 7.32 -2.96 42.78
C ASN A 284 7.64 -1.68 43.57
N LEU A 285 7.37 -0.49 43.02
CA LEU A 285 7.56 0.80 43.68
C LEU A 285 6.29 1.34 44.38
N ASN A 286 5.14 0.71 44.14
CA ASN A 286 3.85 1.00 44.77
C ASN A 286 3.49 -0.11 45.76
#